data_AF-A0A962AD51-F1
#
_entry.id   AF-A0A962AD51-F1
#
_cell.length_a   1.000
_cell.length_b   1.000
_cell.length_c   1.000
_cell.angle_alpha   90.00
_cell.angle_beta   90.00
_cell.angle_gamma   90.00
#
_symmetry.space_group_name_H-M   'P 1'
#
loop_
_entity.id
_entity.type
_entity.pdbx_description
1 polymer ?
#
loop_
_entity_poly.entity_id
_entity_poly.type
_entity_poly.pdbx_seq_one_letter_code
_entity_poly.pdbx_strand_id
1 'polypeptide(L)'
;MAQAAQIGKRMRVGELGLIVAFAALAAFSLLVTAKAWTPEYAFHAALFALGSVAAIIGIFKRYSARPAEWPAQEIDGKPNYNYGPIKFTSTIALFWGIAGFLVGLIAALQLAFPALNFDLPWITFGRLRPLHTSAVIFAFGGNVLLATSFYVMQRTSRARMAGDLAPWFVVLGYNFFILIAGTGYLLGITRSHEYAEPEWYAILWLVVVWVVYLLIYLFTLAKRTEPHIYVANWFYLAFIVTIAVLVLGNNTEIPISIYSSKSVIVWAGVQDAMIQWWYGHNAVGFFLTAGFLGIMYYFVPKRAERPVYSYRLSIIH
;
A
#
# COMPACT_ATOMS: atom_id res chain seq x y z
N MET A 1 -9.37 43.92 -25.30
CA MET A 1 -9.85 42.83 -24.42
C MET A 1 -9.56 41.52 -25.14
N ALA A 2 -8.44 40.85 -24.80
CA ALA A 2 -8.07 39.59 -25.45
C ALA A 2 -8.97 38.47 -24.89
N GLN A 3 -9.75 37.86 -25.76
CA GLN A 3 -10.58 36.70 -25.48
C GLN A 3 -9.66 35.56 -25.08
N ALA A 4 -9.59 35.23 -23.79
CA ALA A 4 -8.84 34.07 -23.32
C ALA A 4 -9.42 32.82 -24.00
N ALA A 5 -8.61 32.16 -24.82
CA ALA A 5 -9.00 30.93 -25.49
C ALA A 5 -9.49 29.92 -24.44
N GLN A 6 -10.75 29.49 -24.52
CA GLN A 6 -11.27 28.43 -23.67
C GLN A 6 -10.44 27.17 -23.89
N ILE A 7 -9.62 26.81 -22.89
CA ILE A 7 -8.88 25.55 -22.92
C ILE A 7 -9.91 24.43 -22.88
N GLY A 8 -10.14 23.77 -24.02
CA GLY A 8 -11.04 22.63 -24.12
C GLY A 8 -10.61 21.53 -23.13
N LYS A 9 -11.54 21.08 -22.29
CA LYS A 9 -11.30 20.02 -21.31
C LYS A 9 -10.96 18.72 -22.06
N ARG A 10 -9.76 18.19 -21.83
CA ARG A 10 -9.27 16.93 -22.40
C ARG A 10 -8.80 15.99 -21.31
N MET A 11 -8.87 14.69 -21.60
CA MET A 11 -8.26 13.68 -20.74
C MET A 11 -6.74 13.85 -20.75
N ARG A 12 -6.14 13.75 -19.57
CA ARG A 12 -4.69 13.81 -19.39
C ARG A 12 -4.08 12.47 -19.78
N VAL A 13 -2.80 12.47 -20.16
CA VAL A 13 -2.06 11.24 -20.49
C VAL A 13 -2.15 10.19 -19.37
N GLY A 14 -2.06 10.63 -18.10
CA GLY A 14 -2.22 9.73 -16.96
C GLY A 14 -3.63 9.15 -16.79
N GLU A 15 -4.68 9.86 -17.20
CA GLU A 15 -6.06 9.34 -17.18
C GLU A 15 -6.24 8.28 -18.26
N LEU A 16 -5.86 8.59 -19.50
CA LEU A 16 -5.94 7.66 -20.62
C LEU A 16 -5.07 6.42 -20.39
N GLY A 17 -3.83 6.61 -19.94
CA GLY A 17 -2.91 5.51 -19.67
C GLY A 17 -3.45 4.56 -18.60
N LEU A 18 -4.03 5.08 -17.51
CA LEU A 18 -4.65 4.25 -16.48
C LEU A 18 -5.91 3.55 -16.99
N ILE A 19 -6.75 4.21 -17.79
CA ILE A 19 -7.93 3.57 -18.40
C ILE A 19 -7.51 2.38 -19.26
N VAL A 20 -6.51 2.56 -20.12
CA VAL A 20 -5.99 1.49 -20.98
C VAL A 20 -5.39 0.35 -20.14
N ALA A 21 -4.57 0.68 -19.14
CA ALA A 21 -3.96 -0.32 -18.26
C ALA A 21 -5.01 -1.14 -17.49
N PHE A 22 -6.03 -0.49 -16.91
CA PHE A 22 -7.11 -1.17 -16.22
C PHE A 22 -8.02 -1.94 -17.17
N ALA A 23 -8.25 -1.47 -18.40
CA ALA A 23 -9.02 -2.22 -19.38
C ALA A 23 -8.31 -3.52 -19.78
N ALA A 24 -6.99 -3.44 -19.99
CA ALA A 24 -6.16 -4.62 -20.26
C ALA A 24 -6.14 -5.58 -19.07
N LEU A 25 -5.97 -5.05 -17.85
CA LEU A 25 -6.03 -5.86 -16.62
C LEU A 25 -7.39 -6.53 -16.46
N ALA A 26 -8.49 -5.81 -16.69
CA ALA A 26 -9.84 -6.36 -16.62
C ALA A 26 -10.04 -7.53 -17.61
N ALA A 27 -9.65 -7.33 -18.87
CA ALA A 27 -9.76 -8.38 -19.89
C ALA A 27 -8.90 -9.61 -19.54
N PHE A 28 -7.65 -9.40 -19.10
CA PHE A 28 -6.78 -10.47 -18.67
C PHE A 28 -7.35 -11.21 -17.45
N SER A 29 -7.82 -10.49 -16.44
CA SER A 29 -8.41 -11.06 -15.24
C SER A 29 -9.70 -11.84 -15.51
N LEU A 30 -10.53 -11.42 -16.48
CA LEU A 30 -11.69 -12.19 -16.93
C LEU A 30 -11.27 -13.51 -17.59
N LEU A 31 -10.21 -13.49 -18.41
CA LEU A 31 -9.66 -14.70 -19.02
C LEU A 31 -9.10 -15.66 -17.95
N VAL A 32 -8.39 -15.14 -16.95
CA VAL A 32 -7.92 -15.94 -15.81
C VAL A 32 -9.10 -16.49 -15.01
N THR A 33 -10.13 -15.70 -14.74
CA THR A 33 -11.35 -16.13 -14.04
C THR A 33 -12.00 -17.33 -14.73
N ALA A 34 -12.13 -17.27 -16.06
CA ALA A 34 -12.78 -18.33 -16.84
C ALA A 34 -11.98 -19.65 -16.90
N LYS A 35 -10.67 -19.60 -16.63
CA LYS A 35 -9.74 -20.73 -16.79
C LYS A 35 -9.04 -21.14 -15.50
N ALA A 36 -9.34 -20.47 -14.38
CA ALA A 36 -8.71 -20.73 -13.09
C ALA A 36 -8.98 -22.18 -12.64
N TRP A 37 -7.95 -22.83 -12.12
CA TRP A 37 -8.03 -24.23 -11.71
C TRP A 37 -8.83 -24.43 -10.41
N THR A 38 -8.98 -23.38 -9.61
CA THR A 38 -9.75 -23.43 -8.35
C THR A 38 -10.71 -22.24 -8.27
N PRO A 39 -11.88 -22.41 -7.62
CA PRO A 39 -12.87 -21.35 -7.49
C PRO A 39 -12.37 -20.17 -6.64
N GLU A 40 -11.48 -20.40 -5.69
CA GLU A 40 -10.90 -19.36 -4.83
C GLU A 40 -10.00 -18.41 -5.64
N TYR A 41 -9.20 -18.96 -6.56
CA TYR A 41 -8.40 -18.14 -7.44
C TYR A 41 -9.25 -17.45 -8.52
N ALA A 42 -10.28 -18.13 -9.04
CA ALA A 42 -11.26 -17.51 -9.93
C ALA A 42 -11.93 -16.30 -9.27
N PHE A 43 -12.28 -16.41 -7.99
CA PHE A 43 -12.84 -15.31 -7.20
C PHE A 43 -11.86 -14.12 -7.12
N HIS A 44 -10.59 -14.35 -6.81
CA HIS A 44 -9.60 -13.27 -6.81
C HIS A 44 -9.41 -12.63 -8.19
N ALA A 45 -9.33 -13.43 -9.26
CA ALA A 45 -9.26 -12.91 -10.62
C ALA A 45 -10.50 -12.06 -10.96
N ALA A 46 -11.70 -12.48 -10.54
CA ALA A 46 -12.91 -11.69 -10.71
C ALA A 46 -12.86 -10.37 -9.93
N LEU A 47 -12.29 -10.35 -8.72
CA LEU A 47 -12.08 -9.10 -7.96
C LEU A 47 -11.11 -8.15 -8.67
N PHE A 48 -10.06 -8.65 -9.32
CA PHE A 48 -9.18 -7.82 -10.15
C PHE A 48 -9.92 -7.22 -11.36
N ALA A 49 -10.79 -8.00 -12.01
CA ALA A 49 -11.62 -7.52 -13.10
C ALA A 49 -12.59 -6.42 -12.63
N LEU A 50 -13.33 -6.68 -11.55
CA LEU A 50 -14.27 -5.73 -10.96
C LEU A 50 -13.58 -4.46 -10.45
N GLY A 51 -12.44 -4.60 -9.76
CA GLY A 51 -11.64 -3.49 -9.29
C GLY A 51 -11.12 -2.63 -10.44
N SER A 52 -10.72 -3.25 -11.55
CA SER A 52 -10.28 -2.54 -12.76
C SER A 52 -11.42 -1.76 -13.41
N VAL A 53 -12.60 -2.36 -13.56
CA VAL A 53 -13.79 -1.67 -14.08
C VAL A 53 -14.19 -0.52 -13.16
N ALA A 54 -14.19 -0.73 -11.84
CA ALA A 54 -14.47 0.32 -10.86
C ALA A 54 -13.46 1.48 -10.94
N ALA A 55 -12.18 1.18 -11.16
CA ALA A 55 -11.15 2.19 -11.36
C ALA A 55 -11.39 3.02 -12.62
N ILE A 56 -11.74 2.38 -13.74
CA ILE A 56 -12.10 3.06 -14.99
C ILE A 56 -13.29 4.01 -14.78
N ILE A 57 -14.37 3.52 -14.16
CA ILE A 57 -15.55 4.33 -13.82
C ILE A 57 -15.14 5.50 -12.90
N GLY A 58 -14.30 5.24 -11.90
CA GLY A 58 -13.76 6.27 -11.01
C GLY A 58 -12.98 7.35 -11.75
N ILE A 59 -12.16 6.97 -12.73
CA ILE A 59 -11.40 7.91 -13.57
C ILE A 59 -12.35 8.74 -14.44
N PHE A 60 -13.37 8.14 -15.08
CA PHE A 60 -14.36 8.89 -15.86
C PHE A 60 -15.18 9.85 -14.99
N LYS A 61 -15.63 9.42 -13.81
CA LYS A 61 -16.35 10.27 -12.86
C LYS A 61 -15.48 11.45 -12.41
N ARG A 62 -14.22 11.18 -12.07
CA ARG A 62 -13.25 12.22 -11.72
C ARG A 62 -13.02 13.18 -12.88
N TYR A 63 -12.76 12.66 -14.08
CA TYR A 63 -12.57 13.46 -15.29
C TYR A 63 -13.75 14.41 -15.46
N SER A 64 -14.97 13.90 -15.35
CA SER A 64 -16.20 14.69 -15.47
C SER A 64 -16.30 15.79 -14.39
N ALA A 65 -15.94 15.49 -13.15
CA ALA A 65 -16.05 16.43 -12.03
C ALA A 65 -14.90 17.47 -11.93
N ARG A 66 -13.68 17.15 -12.41
CA ARG A 66 -12.53 18.04 -12.25
C ARG A 66 -12.56 19.26 -13.19
N PRO A 67 -11.94 20.39 -12.83
CA PRO A 67 -11.68 21.49 -13.77
C PRO A 67 -10.73 21.06 -14.91
N ALA A 68 -10.69 21.84 -15.99
CA ALA A 68 -9.77 21.63 -17.10
C ALA A 68 -8.31 21.84 -16.69
N GLU A 69 -8.08 22.84 -15.85
CA GLU A 69 -6.79 23.26 -15.33
C GLU A 69 -6.14 22.23 -14.39
N TRP A 70 -4.82 22.29 -14.29
CA TRP A 70 -4.09 21.50 -13.30
C TRP A 70 -4.28 22.07 -11.89
N PRO A 71 -4.30 21.23 -10.84
CA PRO A 71 -4.28 21.73 -9.48
C PRO A 71 -3.06 22.65 -9.29
N ALA A 72 -3.32 23.90 -8.90
CA ALA A 72 -2.27 24.86 -8.60
C ALA A 72 -1.30 24.26 -7.57
N GLN A 73 0.01 24.45 -7.76
CA GLN A 73 1.02 23.95 -6.80
C GLN A 73 1.02 24.77 -5.51
N GLU A 74 0.65 26.05 -5.61
CA GLU A 74 0.56 26.99 -4.51
C GLU A 74 -0.76 27.78 -4.59
N ILE A 75 -1.24 28.25 -3.45
CA ILE A 75 -2.36 29.18 -3.29
C ILE A 75 -1.88 30.26 -2.32
N ASP A 76 -1.94 31.53 -2.72
CA ASP A 76 -1.49 32.68 -1.93
C ASP A 76 -0.05 32.54 -1.40
N GLY A 77 0.86 32.04 -2.25
CA GLY A 77 2.28 31.83 -1.92
C GLY A 77 2.53 30.70 -0.91
N LYS A 78 1.53 29.85 -0.63
CA LYS A 78 1.66 28.68 0.23
C LYS A 78 1.43 27.40 -0.56
N PRO A 79 2.14 26.29 -0.24
CA PRO A 79 1.94 25.01 -0.92
C PRO A 79 0.50 24.51 -0.82
N ASN A 80 -0.12 24.21 -1.95
CA ASN A 80 -1.44 23.62 -2.04
C ASN A 80 -1.35 22.11 -1.79
N TYR A 81 -1.37 21.68 -0.53
CA TYR A 81 -1.22 20.27 -0.19
C TYR A 81 -2.39 19.40 -0.66
N ASN A 82 -2.07 18.18 -1.11
CA ASN A 82 -3.06 17.18 -1.50
C ASN A 82 -3.48 16.35 -0.27
N TYR A 83 -4.55 16.78 0.41
CA TYR A 83 -5.07 16.07 1.60
C TYR A 83 -6.13 15.00 1.31
N GLY A 84 -6.66 14.91 0.09
CA GLY A 84 -7.70 13.94 -0.26
C GLY A 84 -7.31 12.49 0.06
N PRO A 85 -6.19 11.98 -0.51
CA PRO A 85 -5.69 10.64 -0.23
C PRO A 85 -5.38 10.46 1.26
N ILE A 86 -4.77 11.45 1.92
CA ILE A 86 -4.41 11.37 3.34
C ILE A 86 -5.63 11.17 4.23
N LYS A 87 -6.72 11.92 3.99
CA LYS A 87 -7.97 11.80 4.77
C LYS A 87 -8.61 10.43 4.58
N PHE A 88 -8.67 9.94 3.34
CA PHE A 88 -9.18 8.60 3.04
C PHE A 88 -8.35 7.53 3.78
N THR A 89 -7.02 7.57 3.63
CA THR A 89 -6.11 6.59 4.22
C THR A 89 -6.11 6.65 5.75
N SER A 90 -6.25 7.84 6.35
CA SER A 90 -6.38 7.97 7.81
C SER A 90 -7.66 7.32 8.33
N THR A 91 -8.76 7.46 7.58
CA THR A 91 -10.06 6.87 7.95
C THR A 91 -10.05 5.36 7.79
N ILE A 92 -9.54 4.85 6.66
CA ILE A 92 -9.48 3.40 6.42
C ILE A 92 -8.46 2.72 7.36
N ALA A 93 -7.42 3.42 7.81
CA ALA A 93 -6.52 2.91 8.85
C ALA A 93 -7.29 2.57 10.13
N LEU A 94 -8.19 3.45 10.61
CA LEU A 94 -9.00 3.18 11.79
C LEU A 94 -9.90 1.95 11.59
N PHE A 95 -10.51 1.82 10.42
CA PHE A 95 -11.30 0.63 10.06
C PHE A 95 -10.46 -0.65 10.15
N TRP A 96 -9.28 -0.66 9.54
CA TRP A 96 -8.38 -1.82 9.58
C TRP A 96 -7.81 -2.10 10.97
N GLY A 97 -7.59 -1.07 11.79
CA GLY A 97 -7.20 -1.24 13.19
C GLY A 97 -8.27 -1.99 13.97
N ILE A 98 -9.53 -1.54 13.88
CA ILE A 98 -10.67 -2.21 14.53
C ILE A 98 -10.81 -3.65 14.02
N ALA A 99 -10.80 -3.85 12.69
CA ALA A 99 -10.93 -5.17 12.10
C ALA A 99 -9.77 -6.12 12.51
N GLY A 100 -8.53 -5.65 12.43
CA GLY A 100 -7.34 -6.44 12.78
C GLY A 100 -7.31 -6.82 14.26
N PHE A 101 -7.64 -5.89 15.16
CA PHE A 101 -7.72 -6.18 16.61
C PHE A 101 -8.89 -7.10 16.95
N LEU A 102 -10.03 -6.97 16.27
CA LEU A 102 -11.16 -7.89 16.44
C LEU A 102 -10.80 -9.32 16.03
N VAL A 103 -10.17 -9.52 14.86
CA VAL A 103 -9.70 -10.84 14.43
C VAL A 103 -8.66 -11.39 15.40
N GLY A 104 -7.79 -10.54 15.95
CA GLY A 104 -6.83 -10.92 16.99
C GLY A 104 -7.50 -11.41 18.26
N LEU A 105 -8.55 -10.73 18.71
CA LEU A 105 -9.36 -11.15 19.86
C LEU A 105 -10.05 -12.51 19.60
N ILE A 106 -10.63 -12.69 18.41
CA ILE A 106 -11.25 -13.97 18.02
C ILE A 106 -10.22 -15.10 18.03
N ALA A 107 -9.05 -14.90 17.42
CA ALA A 107 -7.98 -15.89 17.40
C ALA A 107 -7.46 -16.22 18.81
N ALA A 108 -7.34 -15.23 19.70
CA ALA A 108 -6.98 -15.45 21.10
C ALA A 108 -8.03 -16.28 21.84
N LEU A 109 -9.32 -15.99 21.62
CA LEU A 109 -10.43 -16.77 22.19
C LEU A 109 -10.46 -18.21 21.65
N GLN A 110 -10.08 -18.45 20.39
CA GLN A 110 -9.97 -19.81 19.84
C GLN A 110 -8.86 -20.64 20.50
N LEU A 111 -7.77 -20.01 20.96
CA LEU A 111 -6.73 -20.69 21.75
C LEU A 111 -7.23 -21.05 23.15
N ALA A 112 -8.04 -20.20 23.78
CA ALA A 112 -8.62 -20.46 25.09
C ALA A 112 -9.80 -21.45 25.05
N PHE A 113 -10.62 -21.34 24.01
CA PHE A 113 -11.85 -22.11 23.79
C PHE A 113 -11.88 -22.65 22.35
N PRO A 114 -11.28 -23.82 22.09
CA PRO A 114 -11.18 -24.38 20.73
C PRO A 114 -12.52 -24.58 20.01
N ALA A 115 -13.63 -24.72 20.73
CA ALA A 115 -14.99 -24.79 20.17
C ALA A 115 -15.35 -23.56 19.31
N LEU A 116 -14.72 -22.41 19.53
CA LEU A 116 -14.91 -21.18 18.73
C LEU A 116 -14.28 -21.23 17.32
N ASN A 117 -13.69 -22.36 16.92
CA ASN A 117 -13.35 -22.62 15.52
C ASN A 117 -14.59 -23.02 14.69
N PHE A 118 -15.67 -23.49 15.35
CA PHE A 118 -16.94 -23.90 14.75
C PHE A 118 -16.84 -24.97 13.64
N ASP A 119 -15.71 -25.68 13.55
CA ASP A 119 -15.40 -26.61 12.46
C ASP A 119 -15.58 -26.02 11.04
N LEU A 120 -15.45 -24.69 10.92
CA LEU A 120 -15.57 -23.96 9.67
C LEU A 120 -14.18 -23.59 9.13
N PRO A 121 -13.77 -24.07 7.94
CA PRO A 121 -12.38 -23.96 7.48
C PRO A 121 -11.91 -22.50 7.38
N TRP A 122 -12.76 -21.58 6.95
CA TRP A 122 -12.45 -20.16 6.76
C TRP A 122 -12.17 -19.38 8.04
N ILE A 123 -12.72 -19.78 9.18
CA ILE A 123 -12.51 -19.09 10.47
C ILE A 123 -11.72 -19.93 11.47
N THR A 124 -11.05 -21.01 11.03
CA THR A 124 -10.13 -21.73 11.91
C THR A 124 -8.94 -20.85 12.30
N PHE A 125 -8.37 -21.11 13.48
CA PHE A 125 -7.19 -20.39 13.99
C PHE A 125 -6.04 -20.31 12.97
N GLY A 126 -5.79 -21.39 12.23
CA GLY A 126 -4.74 -21.45 11.22
C GLY A 126 -4.91 -20.46 10.07
N ARG A 127 -6.15 -20.09 9.71
CA ARG A 127 -6.46 -19.07 8.68
C ARG A 127 -6.61 -17.67 9.28
N LEU A 128 -7.16 -17.56 10.49
CA LEU A 128 -7.33 -16.27 11.17
C LEU A 128 -6.01 -15.68 11.67
N ARG A 129 -5.02 -16.50 12.01
CA ARG A 129 -3.69 -16.03 12.45
C ARG A 129 -3.00 -15.15 11.39
N PRO A 130 -2.74 -15.61 10.15
CA PRO A 130 -2.13 -14.76 9.13
C PRO A 130 -3.04 -13.59 8.72
N LEU A 131 -4.37 -13.76 8.79
CA LEU A 131 -5.31 -12.65 8.60
C LEU A 131 -5.12 -11.55 9.64
N HIS A 132 -5.05 -11.90 10.93
CA HIS A 132 -4.79 -10.96 12.01
C HIS A 132 -3.45 -10.26 11.83
N THR A 133 -2.37 -11.03 11.61
CA THR A 133 -1.02 -10.50 11.43
C THR A 133 -0.99 -9.47 10.32
N SER A 134 -1.49 -9.81 9.14
CA SER A 134 -1.50 -8.89 7.99
C SER A 134 -2.47 -7.73 8.16
N ALA A 135 -3.61 -7.92 8.81
CA ALA A 135 -4.56 -6.85 9.10
C ALA A 135 -3.96 -5.81 10.07
N VAL A 136 -3.23 -6.22 11.11
CA VAL A 136 -2.64 -5.28 12.07
C VAL A 136 -1.37 -4.64 11.52
N ILE A 137 -0.50 -5.40 10.86
CA ILE A 137 0.79 -4.88 10.37
C ILE A 137 0.59 -4.09 9.07
N PHE A 138 0.07 -4.74 8.04
CA PHE A 138 0.02 -4.15 6.70
C PHE A 138 -1.26 -3.34 6.48
N ALA A 139 -2.42 -3.81 6.93
CA ALA A 139 -3.65 -3.05 6.73
C ALA A 139 -3.72 -1.83 7.64
N PHE A 140 -3.63 -2.01 8.96
CA PHE A 140 -3.61 -0.90 9.91
C PHE A 140 -2.30 -0.12 9.83
N GLY A 141 -1.17 -0.75 10.17
CA GLY A 141 0.14 -0.09 10.19
C GLY A 141 0.52 0.51 8.83
N GLY A 142 0.25 -0.18 7.72
CA GLY A 142 0.56 0.33 6.39
C GLY A 142 -0.29 1.53 5.97
N ASN A 143 -1.60 1.54 6.28
CA ASN A 143 -2.40 2.74 6.04
C ASN A 143 -2.00 3.89 6.97
N VAL A 144 -1.61 3.63 8.22
CA VAL A 144 -1.00 4.66 9.09
C VAL A 144 0.24 5.25 8.42
N LEU A 145 1.19 4.42 7.99
CA LEU A 145 2.41 4.88 7.33
C LEU A 145 2.15 5.66 6.05
N LEU A 146 1.23 5.21 5.19
CA LEU A 146 0.86 5.93 3.97
C LEU A 146 0.26 7.30 4.27
N ALA A 147 -0.64 7.39 5.26
CA ALA A 147 -1.26 8.66 5.63
C ALA A 147 -0.24 9.63 6.22
N THR A 148 0.59 9.16 7.14
CA THR A 148 1.58 10.00 7.83
C THR A 148 2.71 10.39 6.92
N SER A 149 3.27 9.49 6.10
CA SER A 149 4.38 9.81 5.21
C SER A 149 3.99 10.87 4.19
N PHE A 150 2.81 10.74 3.56
CA PHE A 150 2.27 11.71 2.63
C PHE A 150 1.98 13.08 3.25
N TYR A 151 1.52 13.09 4.50
CA TYR A 151 1.32 14.33 5.24
C TYR A 151 2.65 15.01 5.59
N VAL A 152 3.58 14.25 6.16
CA VAL A 152 4.88 14.73 6.64
C VAL A 152 5.76 15.19 5.49
N MET A 153 5.88 14.41 4.43
CA MET A 153 6.67 14.74 3.23
C MET A 153 6.25 16.10 2.66
N GLN A 154 4.97 16.30 2.42
CA GLN A 154 4.47 17.57 1.88
C GLN A 154 4.80 18.76 2.78
N ARG A 155 4.57 18.62 4.09
CA ARG A 155 4.80 19.69 5.08
C ARG A 155 6.28 20.05 5.21
N THR A 156 7.13 19.03 5.28
CA THR A 156 8.58 19.20 5.49
C THR A 156 9.33 19.60 4.23
N SER A 157 8.83 19.23 3.05
CA SER A 157 9.35 19.72 1.77
C SER A 157 8.75 21.05 1.32
N ARG A 158 7.68 21.51 1.98
CA ARG A 158 6.86 22.66 1.55
C ARG A 158 6.48 22.58 0.07
N ALA A 159 6.07 21.40 -0.36
CA ALA A 159 5.69 21.14 -1.73
C ALA A 159 4.42 20.30 -1.78
N ARG A 160 3.57 20.55 -2.78
CA ARG A 160 2.46 19.65 -3.09
C ARG A 160 3.02 18.30 -3.53
N MET A 161 2.40 17.21 -3.05
CA MET A 161 2.77 15.86 -3.45
C MET A 161 2.72 15.68 -4.97
N ALA A 162 3.71 14.97 -5.49
CA ALA A 162 3.83 14.68 -6.92
C ALA A 162 2.66 13.82 -7.42
N GLY A 163 2.12 14.20 -8.58
CA GLY A 163 1.02 13.49 -9.23
C GLY A 163 -0.36 13.86 -8.67
N ASP A 164 -1.35 13.76 -9.53
CA ASP A 164 -2.76 14.03 -9.18
C ASP A 164 -3.53 12.72 -8.96
N LEU A 165 -3.37 11.76 -9.88
CA LEU A 165 -3.92 10.41 -9.77
C LEU A 165 -3.02 9.43 -9.02
N ALA A 166 -1.70 9.59 -9.11
CA ALA A 166 -0.74 8.64 -8.55
C ALA A 166 -0.94 8.42 -7.03
N PRO A 167 -1.18 9.47 -6.20
CA PRO A 167 -1.47 9.26 -4.78
C PRO A 167 -2.75 8.45 -4.53
N TRP A 168 -3.78 8.66 -5.35
CA TRP A 168 -5.02 7.89 -5.28
C TRP A 168 -4.82 6.44 -5.71
N PHE A 169 -4.03 6.20 -6.77
CA PHE A 169 -3.65 4.86 -7.19
C PHE A 169 -2.94 4.11 -6.07
N VAL A 170 -2.00 4.75 -5.36
CA VAL A 170 -1.30 4.12 -4.25
C VAL A 170 -2.25 3.74 -3.12
N VAL A 171 -3.06 4.68 -2.63
CA VAL A 171 -3.91 4.40 -1.45
C VAL A 171 -5.03 3.40 -1.76
N LEU A 172 -5.65 3.50 -2.95
CA LEU A 172 -6.70 2.57 -3.35
C LEU A 172 -6.10 1.21 -3.74
N GLY A 173 -4.99 1.21 -4.47
CA GLY A 173 -4.30 -0.02 -4.87
C GLY A 173 -3.73 -0.78 -3.69
N TYR A 174 -3.21 -0.10 -2.67
CA TYR A 174 -2.76 -0.72 -1.43
C TYR A 174 -3.92 -1.36 -0.65
N ASN A 175 -5.06 -0.68 -0.56
CA ASN A 175 -6.26 -1.26 0.07
C ASN A 175 -6.86 -2.40 -0.75
N PHE A 176 -6.74 -2.37 -2.08
CA PHE A 176 -7.08 -3.50 -2.92
C PHE A 176 -6.15 -4.71 -2.68
N PHE A 177 -4.85 -4.49 -2.52
CA PHE A 177 -3.90 -5.54 -2.10
C PHE A 177 -4.31 -6.16 -0.76
N ILE A 178 -4.63 -5.33 0.24
CA ILE A 178 -5.10 -5.78 1.56
C ILE A 178 -6.35 -6.65 1.44
N LEU A 179 -7.31 -6.22 0.60
CA LEU A 179 -8.54 -6.98 0.37
C LEU A 179 -8.23 -8.36 -0.22
N ILE A 180 -7.37 -8.42 -1.25
CA ILE A 180 -6.95 -9.69 -1.87
C ILE A 180 -6.20 -10.60 -0.89
N ALA A 181 -5.29 -10.03 -0.09
CA ALA A 181 -4.58 -10.79 0.93
C ALA A 181 -5.54 -11.34 1.98
N GLY A 182 -6.43 -10.49 2.51
CA GLY A 182 -7.39 -10.85 3.56
C GLY A 182 -8.36 -11.95 3.13
N THR A 183 -8.95 -11.83 1.94
CA THR A 183 -9.81 -12.90 1.40
C THR A 183 -9.01 -14.16 1.07
N GLY A 184 -7.76 -14.01 0.61
CA GLY A 184 -6.86 -15.13 0.35
C GLY A 184 -6.64 -16.01 1.56
N TYR A 185 -6.35 -15.42 2.73
CA TYR A 185 -6.14 -16.17 3.96
C TYR A 185 -7.38 -16.96 4.37
N LEU A 186 -8.57 -16.36 4.30
CA LEU A 186 -9.83 -17.03 4.60
C LEU A 186 -10.11 -18.19 3.65
N LEU A 187 -9.68 -18.07 2.38
CA LEU A 187 -9.83 -19.10 1.35
C LEU A 187 -8.72 -20.15 1.36
N GLY A 188 -7.65 -19.96 2.16
CA GLY A 188 -6.50 -20.88 2.20
C GLY A 188 -5.47 -20.63 1.09
N ILE A 189 -5.55 -19.50 0.40
CA ILE A 189 -4.55 -19.05 -0.56
C ILE A 189 -3.41 -18.38 0.21
N THR A 190 -2.38 -19.17 0.49
CA THR A 190 -1.16 -18.70 1.16
C THR A 190 0.05 -19.54 0.76
N ARG A 191 1.23 -18.89 0.77
CA ARG A 191 2.55 -19.53 0.65
C ARG A 191 3.22 -19.88 1.98
N SER A 192 2.53 -19.72 3.11
CA SER A 192 2.96 -20.10 4.47
C SER A 192 4.23 -19.42 5.04
N HIS A 193 4.76 -18.40 4.37
CA HIS A 193 5.86 -17.57 4.86
C HIS A 193 5.33 -16.43 5.72
N GLU A 194 5.75 -16.34 6.99
CA GLU A 194 5.26 -15.32 7.91
C GLU A 194 5.48 -13.89 7.38
N TYR A 195 4.48 -13.03 7.50
CA TYR A 195 4.46 -11.65 6.97
C TYR A 195 4.55 -11.54 5.43
N ALA A 196 4.71 -12.65 4.72
CA ALA A 196 4.78 -12.74 3.26
C ALA A 196 3.80 -13.78 2.74
N GLU A 197 2.66 -13.96 3.42
CA GLU A 197 1.70 -15.01 3.13
C GLU A 197 0.94 -14.85 1.79
N PRO A 198 0.70 -13.65 1.23
CA PRO A 198 0.00 -13.51 -0.06
C PRO A 198 0.79 -14.16 -1.20
N GLU A 199 0.07 -14.79 -2.13
CA GLU A 199 0.65 -15.43 -3.31
C GLU A 199 1.12 -14.41 -4.37
N TRP A 200 1.91 -14.91 -5.32
CA TRP A 200 2.64 -14.16 -6.34
C TRP A 200 1.85 -13.02 -7.04
N TYR A 201 0.60 -13.23 -7.43
CA TYR A 201 -0.18 -12.21 -8.15
C TYR A 201 -0.56 -11.02 -7.27
N ALA A 202 -0.81 -11.25 -5.97
CA ALA A 202 -1.06 -10.18 -5.00
C ALA A 202 0.23 -9.40 -4.76
N ILE A 203 1.37 -10.09 -4.67
CA ILE A 203 2.68 -9.48 -4.53
C ILE A 203 3.05 -8.65 -5.75
N LEU A 204 2.82 -9.13 -6.98
CA LEU A 204 3.07 -8.35 -8.20
C LEU A 204 2.27 -7.05 -8.20
N TRP A 205 0.99 -7.11 -7.80
CA TRP A 205 0.17 -5.91 -7.66
C TRP A 205 0.75 -4.94 -6.62
N LEU A 206 1.15 -5.46 -5.45
CA LEU A 206 1.79 -4.66 -4.41
C LEU A 206 3.08 -4.00 -4.93
N VAL A 207 3.91 -4.71 -5.68
CA VAL A 207 5.16 -4.17 -6.26
C VAL A 207 4.85 -2.97 -7.15
N VAL A 208 3.85 -3.05 -8.03
CA VAL A 208 3.44 -1.91 -8.88
C VAL A 208 2.99 -0.72 -8.02
N VAL A 209 2.15 -0.96 -7.00
CA VAL A 209 1.70 0.06 -6.05
C VAL A 209 2.88 0.70 -5.32
N TRP A 210 3.83 -0.09 -4.87
CA TRP A 210 4.98 0.35 -4.09
C TRP A 210 5.99 1.14 -4.92
N VAL A 211 6.19 0.77 -6.19
CA VAL A 211 7.01 1.54 -7.14
C VAL A 211 6.40 2.92 -7.37
N VAL A 212 5.09 3.02 -7.59
CA VAL A 212 4.43 4.32 -7.72
C VAL A 212 4.54 5.14 -6.43
N TYR A 213 4.44 4.49 -5.27
CA TYR A 213 4.64 5.14 -3.98
C TYR A 213 6.06 5.73 -3.83
N LEU A 214 7.09 4.96 -4.16
CA LEU A 214 8.49 5.43 -4.17
C LEU A 214 8.68 6.62 -5.13
N LEU A 215 8.15 6.53 -6.35
CA LEU A 215 8.26 7.61 -7.34
C LEU A 215 7.59 8.90 -6.86
N ILE A 216 6.41 8.82 -6.23
CA ILE A 216 5.77 9.99 -5.62
C ILE A 216 6.69 10.61 -4.56
N TYR A 217 7.30 9.78 -3.71
CA TYR A 217 8.18 10.25 -2.65
C TYR A 217 9.41 10.97 -3.20
N LEU A 218 10.12 10.33 -4.14
CA LEU A 218 11.30 10.89 -4.79
C LEU A 218 10.99 12.20 -5.53
N PHE A 219 9.93 12.24 -6.33
CA PHE A 219 9.58 13.43 -7.10
C PHE A 219 9.06 14.57 -6.22
N THR A 220 8.47 14.29 -5.06
CA THR A 220 8.08 15.35 -4.12
C THR A 220 9.31 15.91 -3.40
N LEU A 221 10.23 15.06 -2.94
CA LEU A 221 11.48 15.50 -2.31
C LEU A 221 12.40 16.27 -3.28
N ALA A 222 12.37 15.94 -4.57
CA ALA A 222 13.10 16.66 -5.60
C ALA A 222 12.58 18.10 -5.81
N LYS A 223 11.30 18.36 -5.50
CA LYS A 223 10.63 19.67 -5.63
C LYS A 223 10.61 20.47 -4.32
N ARG A 224 11.33 20.03 -3.30
CA ARG A 224 11.36 20.70 -2.00
C ARG A 224 11.89 22.13 -2.11
N THR A 225 11.38 23.02 -1.26
CA THR A 225 11.87 24.40 -1.19
C THR A 225 13.13 24.53 -0.34
N GLU A 226 13.23 23.73 0.73
CA GLU A 226 14.36 23.76 1.65
C GLU A 226 15.49 22.84 1.15
N PRO A 227 16.76 23.28 1.12
CA PRO A 227 17.85 22.48 0.59
C PRO A 227 18.06 21.20 1.40
N HIS A 228 17.84 21.25 2.72
CA HIS A 228 17.95 20.11 3.61
C HIS A 228 16.67 19.26 3.65
N ILE A 229 16.84 17.95 3.60
CA ILE A 229 15.74 17.00 3.79
C ILE A 229 15.60 16.75 5.29
N TYR A 230 14.39 16.94 5.82
CA TYR A 230 14.09 16.68 7.23
C TYR A 230 14.30 15.19 7.59
N VAL A 231 14.84 14.91 8.78
CA VAL A 231 15.21 13.56 9.26
C VAL A 231 14.08 12.54 9.11
N ALA A 232 12.83 12.93 9.37
CA ALA A 232 11.70 12.01 9.20
C ALA A 232 11.62 11.41 7.78
N ASN A 233 11.98 12.19 6.74
CA ASN A 233 12.00 11.70 5.38
C ASN A 233 13.17 10.77 5.09
N TRP A 234 14.27 10.80 5.85
CA TRP A 234 15.34 9.79 5.74
C TRP A 234 14.80 8.44 6.17
N PHE A 235 14.14 8.38 7.33
CA PHE A 235 13.49 7.18 7.84
C PHE A 235 12.39 6.67 6.91
N TYR A 236 11.51 7.55 6.41
CA TYR A 236 10.50 7.14 5.42
C TYR A 236 11.13 6.62 4.13
N LEU A 237 12.15 7.28 3.58
CA LEU A 237 12.79 6.83 2.35
C LEU A 237 13.51 5.48 2.54
N ALA A 238 14.22 5.31 3.66
CA ALA A 238 14.85 4.05 4.03
C ALA A 238 13.81 2.93 4.16
N PHE A 239 12.69 3.19 4.82
CA PHE A 239 11.55 2.29 4.90
C PHE A 239 11.05 1.88 3.50
N ILE A 240 10.73 2.86 2.64
CA ILE A 240 10.15 2.59 1.32
C ILE A 240 11.08 1.73 0.46
N VAL A 241 12.37 2.10 0.43
CA VAL A 241 13.38 1.42 -0.39
C VAL A 241 13.67 0.02 0.15
N THR A 242 13.95 -0.11 1.45
CA THR A 242 14.28 -1.41 2.03
C THR A 242 13.11 -2.38 1.88
N ILE A 243 11.87 -1.96 2.16
CA ILE A 243 10.70 -2.84 1.98
C ILE A 243 10.56 -3.32 0.54
N ALA A 244 10.88 -2.49 -0.46
CA ALA A 244 10.88 -2.93 -1.86
C ALA A 244 11.91 -4.06 -2.09
N VAL A 245 13.13 -3.90 -1.57
CA VAL A 245 14.19 -4.92 -1.66
C VAL A 245 13.78 -6.22 -0.95
N LEU A 246 13.22 -6.10 0.26
CA LEU A 246 12.75 -7.24 1.05
C LEU A 246 11.64 -8.01 0.31
N VAL A 247 10.64 -7.30 -0.21
CA VAL A 247 9.52 -7.92 -0.95
C VAL A 247 10.05 -8.63 -2.20
N LEU A 248 10.93 -8.02 -2.97
CA LEU A 248 11.48 -8.66 -4.18
C LEU A 248 12.34 -9.89 -3.84
N GLY A 249 13.21 -9.80 -2.83
CA GLY A 249 14.10 -10.89 -2.44
C GLY A 249 13.35 -12.10 -1.87
N ASN A 250 12.45 -11.87 -0.91
CA ASN A 250 11.72 -12.95 -0.23
C ASN A 250 10.63 -13.59 -1.09
N ASN A 251 10.09 -12.84 -2.06
CA ASN A 251 8.99 -13.29 -2.93
C ASN A 251 9.49 -13.65 -4.35
N THR A 252 10.73 -14.11 -4.45
CA THR A 252 11.23 -14.71 -5.69
C THR A 252 10.64 -16.11 -5.82
N GLU A 253 9.64 -16.26 -6.68
CA GLU A 253 8.89 -17.50 -6.84
C GLU A 253 8.55 -17.78 -8.29
N ILE A 254 8.31 -19.05 -8.58
CA ILE A 254 7.87 -19.52 -9.89
C ILE A 254 6.40 -19.91 -9.77
N PRO A 255 5.46 -19.16 -10.38
CA PRO A 255 4.07 -19.57 -10.46
C PRO A 255 3.95 -20.91 -11.18
N ILE A 256 3.17 -21.84 -10.63
CA ILE A 256 2.93 -23.14 -11.28
C ILE A 256 2.19 -22.95 -12.61
N SER A 257 1.30 -21.96 -12.66
CA SER A 257 0.54 -21.58 -13.84
C SER A 257 -0.09 -20.21 -13.63
N ILE A 258 -0.33 -19.47 -14.70
CA ILE A 258 -1.12 -18.22 -14.66
C ILE A 258 -2.57 -18.46 -14.21
N TYR A 259 -3.06 -19.69 -14.35
CA TYR A 259 -4.41 -20.13 -13.95
C TYR A 259 -4.45 -20.77 -12.55
N SER A 260 -3.32 -20.79 -11.84
CA SER A 260 -3.23 -21.25 -10.46
C SER A 260 -2.80 -20.10 -9.55
N SER A 261 -3.37 -20.04 -8.35
CA SER A 261 -2.87 -19.13 -7.33
C SER A 261 -1.52 -19.57 -6.76
N LYS A 262 -1.10 -20.81 -7.00
CA LYS A 262 0.08 -21.41 -6.35
C LYS A 262 1.38 -21.12 -7.08
N SER A 263 2.41 -20.82 -6.29
CA SER A 263 3.80 -20.71 -6.71
C SER A 263 4.71 -21.62 -5.88
N VAL A 264 5.94 -21.79 -6.35
CA VAL A 264 7.03 -22.46 -5.61
C VAL A 264 8.14 -21.44 -5.39
N ILE A 265 8.55 -21.27 -4.14
CA ILE A 265 9.67 -20.39 -3.79
C ILE A 265 10.98 -20.97 -4.33
N VAL A 266 11.88 -20.09 -4.79
CA VAL A 266 13.15 -20.54 -5.39
C VAL A 266 14.18 -21.01 -4.36
N TRP A 267 14.00 -20.64 -3.10
CA TRP A 267 14.87 -20.99 -1.99
C TRP A 267 14.43 -22.32 -1.35
N ALA A 268 15.33 -22.99 -0.63
CA ALA A 268 14.97 -24.20 0.12
C ALA A 268 15.75 -24.33 1.43
N GLY A 269 15.15 -25.04 2.39
CA GLY A 269 15.80 -25.43 3.65
C GLY A 269 16.36 -24.25 4.44
N VAL A 270 17.64 -24.33 4.82
CA VAL A 270 18.28 -23.29 5.64
C VAL A 270 18.40 -21.95 4.91
N GLN A 271 18.57 -21.96 3.58
CA GLN A 271 18.63 -20.73 2.79
C GLN A 271 17.28 -20.01 2.80
N ASP A 272 16.21 -20.77 2.64
CA ASP A 272 14.84 -20.25 2.71
C ASP A 272 14.54 -19.65 4.08
N ALA A 273 14.88 -20.39 5.15
CA ALA A 273 14.72 -19.89 6.52
C ALA A 273 15.51 -18.59 6.78
N MET A 274 16.74 -18.47 6.26
CA MET A 274 17.54 -17.25 6.39
C MET A 274 16.93 -16.08 5.62
N ILE A 275 16.48 -16.28 4.38
CA ILE A 275 15.87 -15.22 3.56
C ILE A 275 14.53 -14.81 4.16
N GLN A 276 13.73 -15.76 4.62
CA GLN A 276 12.47 -15.52 5.29
C GLN A 276 12.63 -14.71 6.58
N TRP A 277 13.65 -14.96 7.39
CA TRP A 277 13.86 -14.20 8.63
C TRP A 277 14.68 -12.92 8.44
N TRP A 278 15.54 -12.84 7.41
CA TRP A 278 16.04 -11.57 6.93
C TRP A 278 14.87 -10.66 6.53
N TYR A 279 13.91 -11.18 5.78
CA TYR A 279 12.66 -10.49 5.46
C TYR A 279 11.86 -10.16 6.73
N GLY A 280 11.54 -11.15 7.56
CA GLY A 280 10.65 -10.97 8.72
C GLY A 280 11.17 -9.96 9.73
N HIS A 281 12.46 -10.04 10.09
CA HIS A 281 13.06 -9.08 11.01
C HIS A 281 13.11 -7.67 10.40
N ASN A 282 13.56 -7.54 9.14
CA ASN A 282 13.66 -6.22 8.51
C ASN A 282 12.28 -5.66 8.11
N ALA A 283 11.25 -6.49 7.95
CA ALA A 283 9.87 -6.03 7.80
C ALA A 283 9.48 -5.28 9.07
N VAL A 284 9.69 -5.85 10.26
CA VAL A 284 9.47 -5.12 11.52
C VAL A 284 10.43 -3.92 11.63
N GLY A 285 11.72 -4.11 11.36
CA GLY A 285 12.75 -3.08 11.50
C GLY A 285 12.55 -1.84 10.62
N PHE A 286 12.06 -2.01 9.39
CA PHE A 286 11.87 -0.88 8.47
C PHE A 286 10.40 -0.45 8.38
N PHE A 287 9.46 -1.38 8.35
CA PHE A 287 8.03 -1.04 8.29
C PHE A 287 7.53 -0.51 9.64
N LEU A 288 7.77 -1.25 10.73
CA LEU A 288 7.20 -0.94 12.04
C LEU A 288 8.13 -0.11 12.93
N THR A 289 9.44 -0.09 12.68
CA THR A 289 10.38 0.77 13.41
C THR A 289 10.77 2.00 12.59
N ALA A 290 11.50 1.87 11.47
CA ALA A 290 11.96 3.04 10.71
C ALA A 290 10.78 3.92 10.23
N GLY A 291 9.75 3.34 9.62
CA GLY A 291 8.57 4.09 9.19
C GLY A 291 7.89 4.86 10.34
N PHE A 292 7.76 4.23 11.51
CA PHE A 292 7.17 4.84 12.70
C PHE A 292 8.10 5.84 13.40
N LEU A 293 9.42 5.67 13.30
CA LEU A 293 10.38 6.72 13.68
C LEU A 293 10.17 7.96 12.82
N GLY A 294 9.89 7.81 11.53
CA GLY A 294 9.47 8.92 10.66
C GLY A 294 8.23 9.66 11.19
N ILE A 295 7.24 8.92 11.73
CA ILE A 295 6.08 9.51 12.41
C ILE A 295 6.54 10.29 13.64
N MET A 296 7.29 9.65 14.53
CA MET A 296 7.76 10.24 15.78
C MET A 296 8.55 11.54 15.53
N TYR A 297 9.52 11.51 14.61
CA TYR A 297 10.39 12.64 14.28
C TYR A 297 9.62 13.87 13.79
N TYR A 298 8.42 13.69 13.24
CA TYR A 298 7.56 14.82 12.88
C TYR A 298 6.58 15.17 13.99
N PHE A 299 5.78 14.21 14.45
CA PHE A 299 4.62 14.48 15.31
C PHE A 299 5.00 14.79 16.76
N VAL A 300 6.07 14.22 17.31
CA VAL A 300 6.50 14.51 18.69
C VAL A 300 6.96 15.97 18.82
N PRO A 301 7.94 16.47 18.05
CA PRO A 301 8.33 17.88 18.11
C PRO A 301 7.16 18.81 17.77
N LYS A 302 6.34 18.42 16.78
CA LYS A 302 5.21 19.24 16.35
C LYS A 302 4.13 19.36 17.43
N ARG A 303 3.87 18.29 18.19
CA ARG A 303 2.88 18.28 19.26
C ARG A 303 3.40 18.92 20.54
N ALA A 304 4.70 18.76 20.82
CA ALA A 304 5.34 19.35 21.99
C ALA A 304 5.70 20.82 21.79
N GLU A 305 5.64 21.34 20.56
CA GLU A 305 6.09 22.69 20.19
C GLU A 305 7.53 22.96 20.63
N ARG A 306 8.36 21.93 20.53
CA ARG A 306 9.78 21.95 20.93
C ARG A 306 10.67 21.54 19.75
N PRO A 307 11.92 22.05 19.68
CA PRO A 307 12.87 21.59 18.69
C PRO A 307 13.24 20.12 18.92
N VAL A 308 13.68 19.45 17.85
CA VAL A 308 14.27 18.10 17.96
C VAL A 308 15.54 18.18 18.80
N TYR A 309 15.62 17.33 19.83
CA TYR A 309 16.83 17.22 20.64
C TYR A 309 17.92 16.46 19.88
N SER A 310 19.15 17.01 19.88
CA SER A 310 20.36 16.42 19.28
C SER A 310 20.23 15.95 17.83
N TYR A 311 20.43 16.87 16.88
CA TYR A 311 20.51 16.53 15.45
C TYR A 311 21.63 15.52 15.13
N ARG A 312 22.74 15.53 15.88
CA ARG A 312 23.84 14.55 15.70
C ARG A 312 23.39 13.14 16.00
N LEU A 313 22.56 12.95 17.04
CA LEU A 313 22.02 11.63 17.36
C LEU A 313 21.13 11.13 16.24
N SER A 314 20.36 12.02 15.58
CA SER A 314 19.56 11.67 14.40
C SER A 314 20.36 11.21 13.18
N ILE A 315 21.66 11.50 13.10
CA ILE A 315 22.54 11.01 12.04
C ILE A 315 23.17 9.67 12.42
N ILE A 316 23.55 9.51 13.70
CA ILE A 316 24.22 8.29 14.20
C ILE A 316 23.24 7.12 14.31
N HIS A 317 21.99 7.41 14.67
CA HIS A 317 20.91 6.45 14.86
C HIS A 317 20.25 6.07 13.53
#